data_AF-A0A949S9C1-F1
#
_entry.id   AF-A0A949S9C1-F1
#
_cell.length_a   1.000
_cell.length_b   1.000
_cell.length_c   1.000
_cell.angle_alpha   90.00
_cell.angle_beta   90.00
_cell.angle_gamma   90.00
#
_symmetry.space_group_name_H-M   'P 1'
#
loop_
_entity.id
_entity.type
_entity.pdbx_description
1 polymer ?
#
loop_
_entity_poly.entity_id
_entity_poly.type
_entity_poly.pdbx_seq_one_letter_code
_entity_poly.pdbx_strand_id
1 'polypeptide(L)'
;MKKYIYLFLALCILGAAYFIFPLKTEKGRVKLIDGKFELNKEPFYPVALNYIISVQSNQHSFWATSCKDYQPNFKYNFSDKQNAQKQLRAEMKLIKELGFNTVRLVGMGEAIVNEKNNNQLAIRAFNINTQDTLINLENDSIYDQYFNEINDLFTIIEEAGLKVIFLVKISPVTEDTKRFLRKFSNFFRNNTTLLAVDVFNEPLYFDKPEKEKKEVYDIVKDWRKTIKMYAPNLLVTIGLEGIREVFRWDPTILDVDFISYHPYEYEPEQVRNEIYWYGKYTEKPWIIGETAIPANNDSITYEAQRIFAKKTLEQTYNCGGVGYSWWQYKDVDWHKYHANFMGILSWEGQTLTANKDSVYGTIKPLANEFKNYNVPTKKDSCICLDNYYNYSNGKEFRIVGTILNEQQKPIEGAVILAWNENWTHSYHTITKADGSFELLGTYPFYHWITSAVKHSTIRGDINPDTARVATHIPTINLGKLKVEYLPFIKK
;
A
#
# COMPACT_ATOMS: atom_id res chain seq x y z
N MET A 1 50.13 34.13 -25.86
CA MET A 1 49.25 35.05 -25.09
C MET A 1 47.84 35.19 -25.65
N LYS A 2 47.62 35.64 -26.90
CA LYS A 2 46.27 35.82 -27.48
C LYS A 2 45.36 34.58 -27.36
N LYS A 3 45.87 33.37 -27.64
CA LYS A 3 45.11 32.11 -27.52
C LYS A 3 44.58 31.85 -26.09
N TYR A 4 45.35 32.20 -25.07
CA TYR A 4 44.95 32.01 -23.67
C TYR A 4 43.92 33.04 -23.21
N ILE A 5 43.97 34.26 -23.76
CA ILE A 5 42.98 35.31 -23.51
C ILE A 5 41.62 34.92 -24.10
N TYR A 6 41.59 34.38 -25.32
CA TYR A 6 40.35 33.89 -25.92
C TYR A 6 39.77 32.67 -25.18
N LEU A 7 40.62 31.76 -24.69
CA LEU A 7 40.16 30.62 -23.90
C LEU A 7 39.58 31.07 -22.54
N PHE A 8 40.24 32.01 -21.87
CA PHE A 8 39.76 32.58 -20.61
C PHE A 8 38.43 33.32 -20.80
N LEU A 9 38.31 34.15 -21.85
CA LEU A 9 37.04 34.81 -22.19
C LEU A 9 35.93 33.81 -22.50
N ALA A 10 36.22 32.73 -23.24
CA ALA A 10 35.24 31.68 -23.52
C ALA A 10 34.76 30.96 -22.24
N LEU A 11 35.68 30.67 -21.31
CA LEU A 11 35.34 30.08 -20.02
C LEU A 11 34.54 31.04 -19.12
N CYS A 12 34.86 32.33 -19.12
CA CYS A 12 34.08 33.34 -18.41
C CYS A 12 32.68 33.51 -19.00
N ILE A 13 32.53 33.45 -20.33
CA ILE A 13 31.22 33.49 -20.99
C ILE A 13 30.41 32.22 -20.70
N LEU A 14 31.03 31.04 -20.72
CA LEU A 14 30.38 29.78 -20.34
C LEU A 14 29.97 29.78 -18.86
N GLY A 15 30.83 30.30 -17.98
CA GLY A 15 30.53 30.47 -16.55
C GLY A 15 29.38 31.45 -16.33
N ALA A 16 29.42 32.62 -16.97
CA ALA A 16 28.33 33.60 -16.92
C ALA A 16 27.02 33.03 -17.50
N ALA A 17 27.08 32.30 -18.61
CA ALA A 17 25.93 31.62 -19.19
C ALA A 17 25.36 30.54 -18.25
N TYR A 18 26.19 29.81 -17.51
CA TYR A 18 25.75 28.85 -16.49
C TYR A 18 25.10 29.54 -15.28
N PHE A 19 25.55 30.74 -14.89
CA PHE A 19 24.92 31.51 -13.81
C PHE A 19 23.64 32.24 -14.25
N ILE A 20 23.55 32.67 -15.51
CA ILE A 20 22.37 33.36 -16.08
C ILE A 20 21.30 32.34 -16.49
N PHE A 21 21.73 31.18 -17.01
CA PHE A 21 20.90 30.03 -17.34
C PHE A 21 21.42 28.82 -16.59
N PRO A 22 21.21 28.74 -15.26
CA PRO A 22 21.44 27.48 -14.57
C PRO A 22 20.65 26.43 -15.34
N LEU A 23 21.31 25.34 -15.73
CA LEU A 23 20.64 24.16 -16.21
C LEU A 23 19.67 23.75 -15.10
N LYS A 24 18.43 24.24 -15.17
CA LYS A 24 17.31 23.67 -14.44
C LYS A 24 17.25 22.26 -14.99
N THR A 25 17.84 21.31 -14.28
CA THR A 25 17.47 19.91 -14.42
C THR A 25 15.96 19.91 -14.23
N GLU A 26 15.22 19.73 -15.31
CA GLU A 26 13.79 19.49 -15.22
C GLU A 26 13.59 18.40 -14.17
N LYS A 27 12.82 18.70 -13.13
CA LYS A 27 12.52 17.72 -12.09
C LYS A 27 11.77 16.57 -12.74
N GLY A 28 12.44 15.42 -12.88
CA GLY A 28 11.84 14.27 -13.51
C GLY A 28 10.67 13.70 -12.71
N ARG A 29 9.77 13.07 -13.46
CA ARG A 29 8.75 12.17 -12.94
C ARG A 29 9.36 10.78 -12.76
N VAL A 30 8.97 10.07 -11.70
CA VAL A 30 9.30 8.64 -11.56
C VAL A 30 8.58 7.86 -12.66
N LYS A 31 9.30 7.00 -13.37
CA LYS A 31 8.75 6.13 -14.42
C LYS A 31 8.97 4.68 -14.03
N LEU A 32 8.19 3.78 -14.63
CA LEU A 32 8.42 2.35 -14.56
C LEU A 32 8.96 1.90 -15.92
N ILE A 33 10.23 1.47 -15.96
CA ILE A 33 10.95 1.05 -17.16
C ILE A 33 11.47 -0.36 -16.90
N ASP A 34 11.13 -1.30 -17.79
CA ASP A 34 11.47 -2.72 -17.66
C ASP A 34 11.16 -3.31 -16.27
N GLY A 35 10.02 -2.88 -15.73
CA GLY A 35 9.52 -3.31 -14.42
C GLY A 35 10.23 -2.73 -13.21
N LYS A 36 11.10 -1.72 -13.37
CA LYS A 36 11.80 -1.03 -12.27
C LYS A 36 11.49 0.45 -12.28
N PHE A 37 11.47 1.08 -11.10
CA PHE A 37 11.29 2.53 -11.05
C PHE A 37 12.60 3.25 -11.39
N GLU A 38 12.48 4.34 -12.14
CA GLU A 38 13.57 5.25 -12.46
C GLU A 38 13.16 6.69 -12.20
N LEU A 39 14.08 7.48 -11.67
CA LEU A 39 13.95 8.93 -11.52
C LEU A 39 15.17 9.59 -12.15
N ASN A 40 14.96 10.44 -13.15
CA ASN A 40 16.06 11.09 -13.89
C ASN A 40 17.06 10.11 -14.52
N LYS A 41 16.58 8.94 -14.99
CA LYS A 41 17.40 7.84 -15.55
C LYS A 41 18.27 7.09 -14.53
N GLU A 42 18.12 7.39 -13.26
CA GLU A 42 18.76 6.65 -12.18
C GLU A 42 17.76 5.68 -11.55
N PRO A 43 18.19 4.49 -11.11
CA PRO A 43 17.35 3.56 -10.36
C PRO A 43 16.71 4.26 -9.15
N PHE A 44 15.41 4.12 -9.02
CA PHE A 44 14.64 4.62 -7.88
C PHE A 44 14.01 3.43 -7.17
N TYR A 45 14.23 3.29 -5.87
CA TYR A 45 13.54 2.29 -5.06
C TYR A 45 12.69 3.04 -4.04
N PRO A 46 11.35 3.08 -4.16
CA PRO A 46 10.51 3.73 -3.18
C PRO A 46 10.71 3.07 -1.81
N VAL A 47 11.25 3.85 -0.87
CA VAL A 47 11.20 3.55 0.56
C VAL A 47 10.17 4.53 1.10
N ALA A 48 8.95 4.03 1.26
CA ALA A 48 7.77 4.80 1.53
C ALA A 48 7.33 4.69 2.99
N LEU A 49 6.65 5.74 3.47
CA LEU A 49 5.98 5.74 4.75
C LEU A 49 4.52 6.09 4.55
N ASN A 50 3.63 5.28 5.12
CA ASN A 50 2.21 5.59 5.12
C ASN A 50 1.91 6.75 6.06
N TYR A 51 1.13 7.69 5.57
CA TYR A 51 0.79 8.91 6.27
C TYR A 51 -0.69 9.23 6.08
N ILE A 52 -1.43 9.34 7.19
CA ILE A 52 -2.84 9.72 7.15
C ILE A 52 -2.95 11.25 7.10
N ILE A 53 -3.56 11.77 6.04
CA ILE A 53 -3.87 13.19 5.87
C ILE A 53 -5.36 13.39 6.11
N SER A 54 -5.69 14.37 6.93
CA SER A 54 -7.06 14.85 7.14
C SER A 54 -7.30 16.18 6.44
N VAL A 55 -8.57 16.53 6.29
CA VAL A 55 -9.00 17.87 5.88
C VAL A 55 -9.52 18.61 7.09
N GLN A 56 -9.01 19.82 7.34
CA GLN A 56 -9.48 20.70 8.40
C GLN A 56 -10.23 21.89 7.78
N SER A 57 -11.19 22.46 8.49
CA SER A 57 -11.94 23.64 8.05
C SER A 57 -12.13 24.66 9.17
N ASN A 58 -12.42 25.90 8.77
CA ASN A 58 -12.87 26.99 9.64
C ASN A 58 -14.20 27.62 9.17
N GLN A 59 -15.07 26.82 8.53
CA GLN A 59 -16.34 27.23 7.89
C GLN A 59 -16.20 28.10 6.62
N HIS A 60 -15.14 28.87 6.48
CA HIS A 60 -14.88 29.71 5.29
C HIS A 60 -13.97 29.04 4.27
N SER A 61 -13.07 28.18 4.73
CA SER A 61 -12.07 27.50 3.91
C SER A 61 -11.75 26.13 4.51
N PHE A 62 -11.02 25.31 3.74
CA PHE A 62 -10.52 24.02 4.21
C PHE A 62 -9.13 23.78 3.64
N TRP A 63 -8.34 22.94 4.31
CA TRP A 63 -6.94 22.65 3.95
C TRP A 63 -6.49 21.26 4.41
N ALA A 64 -5.41 20.76 3.81
CA ALA A 64 -4.75 19.53 4.24
C ALA A 64 -4.06 19.69 5.60
N THR A 65 -4.18 18.68 6.46
CA THR A 65 -3.54 18.62 7.77
C THR A 65 -3.08 17.20 8.13
N SER A 66 -2.13 17.09 9.05
CA SER A 66 -1.83 15.85 9.78
C SER A 66 -3.11 15.26 10.38
N CYS A 67 -3.23 13.93 10.47
CA CYS A 67 -4.39 13.29 11.07
C CYS A 67 -4.56 13.65 12.55
N LYS A 68 -5.80 13.85 13.01
CA LYS A 68 -6.09 14.06 14.44
C LYS A 68 -5.66 12.87 15.30
N ASP A 69 -5.65 11.66 14.73
CA ASP A 69 -5.25 10.43 15.44
C ASP A 69 -3.74 10.39 15.73
N TYR A 70 -2.95 11.27 15.12
CA TYR A 70 -1.54 11.46 15.46
C TYR A 70 -1.33 12.40 16.66
N GLN A 71 -2.40 13.01 17.18
CA GLN A 71 -2.35 13.98 18.26
C GLN A 71 -2.89 13.38 19.58
N PRO A 72 -2.38 13.84 20.74
CA PRO A 72 -2.94 13.46 22.03
C PRO A 72 -4.43 13.80 22.09
N ASN A 73 -5.24 12.91 22.66
CA ASN A 73 -6.68 13.11 22.86
C ASN A 73 -7.47 13.36 21.57
N PHE A 74 -6.94 13.02 20.39
CA PHE A 74 -7.59 13.18 19.09
C PHE A 74 -7.99 14.63 18.76
N LYS A 75 -7.20 15.61 19.23
CA LYS A 75 -7.48 17.04 19.05
C LYS A 75 -6.38 17.72 18.24
N TYR A 76 -6.79 18.59 17.31
CA TYR A 76 -5.85 19.48 16.64
C TYR A 76 -5.37 20.57 17.59
N ASN A 77 -4.08 20.88 17.50
CA ASN A 77 -3.43 21.94 18.27
C ASN A 77 -3.33 23.27 17.48
N PHE A 78 -3.85 23.31 16.26
CA PHE A 78 -3.79 24.46 15.36
C PHE A 78 -5.14 24.66 14.68
N SER A 79 -5.55 25.93 14.50
CA SER A 79 -6.85 26.34 13.97
C SER A 79 -6.83 27.03 12.62
N ASP A 80 -5.65 27.15 12.03
CA ASP A 80 -5.44 27.85 10.77
C ASP A 80 -4.51 27.07 9.84
N LYS A 81 -4.68 27.33 8.54
CA LYS A 81 -3.93 26.69 7.45
C LYS A 81 -2.42 26.86 7.61
N GLN A 82 -1.95 28.04 8.04
CA GLN A 82 -0.52 28.33 8.11
C GLN A 82 0.17 27.44 9.16
N ASN A 83 -0.40 27.32 10.36
CA ASN A 83 0.13 26.48 11.42
C ASN A 83 -0.01 24.98 11.10
N ALA A 84 -1.13 24.56 10.51
CA ALA A 84 -1.31 23.19 10.05
C ALA A 84 -0.25 22.78 9.01
N GLN A 85 -0.02 23.64 8.02
CA GLN A 85 0.98 23.40 6.98
C GLN A 85 2.42 23.52 7.50
N LYS A 86 2.68 24.38 8.50
CA LYS A 86 3.99 24.43 9.18
C LYS A 86 4.31 23.10 9.85
N GLN A 87 3.32 22.50 10.54
CA GLN A 87 3.47 21.18 11.15
C GLN A 87 3.72 20.12 10.07
N LEU A 88 2.91 20.07 9.00
CA LEU A 88 3.12 19.15 7.89
C LEU A 88 4.52 19.28 7.28
N ARG A 89 5.05 20.50 7.08
CA ARG A 89 6.42 20.71 6.58
C ARG A 89 7.46 20.12 7.52
N ALA A 90 7.30 20.29 8.84
CA ALA A 90 8.21 19.69 9.83
C ALA A 90 8.16 18.15 9.79
N GLU A 91 6.96 17.59 9.68
CA GLU A 91 6.74 16.14 9.61
C GLU A 91 7.33 15.54 8.32
N MET A 92 7.10 16.15 7.15
CA MET A 92 7.68 15.69 5.88
C MET A 92 9.21 15.80 5.86
N LYS A 93 9.78 16.86 6.45
CA LYS A 93 11.24 16.96 6.64
C LYS A 93 11.77 15.83 7.51
N LEU A 94 11.11 15.55 8.63
CA LEU A 94 11.50 14.45 9.51
C LEU A 94 11.45 13.11 8.76
N ILE A 95 10.39 12.85 8.00
CA ILE A 95 10.26 11.63 7.18
C ILE A 95 11.46 11.49 6.23
N LYS A 96 11.87 12.58 5.57
CA LYS A 96 13.07 12.58 4.74
C LYS A 96 14.35 12.26 5.53
N GLU A 97 14.52 12.87 6.69
CA GLU A 97 15.67 12.67 7.59
C GLU A 97 15.76 11.23 8.15
N LEU A 98 14.62 10.54 8.24
CA LEU A 98 14.53 9.13 8.64
C LEU A 98 14.82 8.14 7.49
N GLY A 99 15.22 8.62 6.30
CA GLY A 99 15.66 7.79 5.18
C GLY A 99 14.60 7.47 4.14
N PHE A 100 13.36 7.92 4.33
CA PHE A 100 12.30 7.73 3.33
C PHE A 100 12.49 8.68 2.14
N ASN A 101 12.11 8.21 0.96
CA ASN A 101 12.13 9.01 -0.27
C ASN A 101 10.73 9.19 -0.88
N THR A 102 9.74 8.51 -0.32
CA THR A 102 8.35 8.49 -0.79
C THR A 102 7.42 8.53 0.42
N VAL A 103 6.22 9.06 0.26
CA VAL A 103 5.12 8.93 1.21
C VAL A 103 3.91 8.34 0.49
N ARG A 104 3.23 7.40 1.14
CA ARG A 104 1.92 6.93 0.69
C ARG A 104 0.86 7.65 1.51
N LEU A 105 0.02 8.45 0.86
CA LEU A 105 -0.98 9.27 1.54
C LEU A 105 -2.36 8.61 1.44
N VAL A 106 -3.02 8.51 2.59
CA VAL A 106 -4.42 8.06 2.75
C VAL A 106 -5.24 9.14 3.46
N GLY A 107 -6.57 9.00 3.47
CA GLY A 107 -7.49 9.97 4.08
C GLY A 107 -8.00 11.00 3.08
N MET A 108 -7.27 12.09 2.83
CA MET A 108 -7.76 13.22 2.04
C MET A 108 -8.34 12.77 0.69
N GLY A 109 -7.61 11.98 -0.11
CA GLY A 109 -8.06 11.51 -1.44
C GLY A 109 -9.23 10.52 -1.44
N GLU A 110 -9.79 10.17 -0.28
CA GLU A 110 -10.87 9.21 -0.13
C GLU A 110 -12.23 9.91 0.04
N ALA A 111 -12.65 10.62 -1.00
CA ALA A 111 -13.97 11.24 -1.02
C ALA A 111 -15.07 10.19 -0.75
N ILE A 112 -16.02 10.53 0.12
CA ILE A 112 -17.10 9.64 0.52
C ILE A 112 -18.30 9.81 -0.43
N VAL A 113 -18.99 8.71 -0.73
CA VAL A 113 -20.27 8.76 -1.44
C VAL A 113 -21.36 9.12 -0.43
N ASN A 114 -22.00 10.27 -0.60
CA ASN A 114 -23.07 10.72 0.26
C ASN A 114 -24.41 10.15 -0.23
N GLU A 115 -24.79 8.99 0.31
CA GLU A 115 -26.05 8.30 -0.04
C GLU A 115 -27.30 9.15 0.18
N LYS A 116 -27.25 10.09 1.14
CA LYS A 116 -28.36 10.99 1.46
C LYS A 116 -28.50 12.17 0.48
N ASN A 117 -27.50 12.40 -0.36
CA ASN A 117 -27.46 13.52 -1.29
C ASN A 117 -27.21 13.01 -2.71
N ASN A 118 -28.10 12.15 -3.21
CA ASN A 118 -28.07 11.59 -4.57
C ASN A 118 -26.71 10.95 -4.95
N ASN A 119 -26.03 10.32 -3.98
CA ASN A 119 -24.70 9.71 -4.16
C ASN A 119 -23.61 10.69 -4.62
N GLN A 120 -23.79 12.00 -4.36
CA GLN A 120 -22.75 12.99 -4.61
C GLN A 120 -21.52 12.71 -3.74
N LEU A 121 -20.34 13.00 -4.28
CA LEU A 121 -19.11 12.93 -3.50
C LEU A 121 -19.03 14.05 -2.49
N ALA A 122 -18.53 13.74 -1.30
CA ALA A 122 -18.23 14.71 -0.27
C ALA A 122 -16.87 14.42 0.39
N ILE A 123 -16.31 15.42 1.03
CA ILE A 123 -15.10 15.30 1.83
C ILE A 123 -15.48 15.57 3.28
N ARG A 124 -15.00 14.73 4.19
CA ARG A 124 -15.11 14.99 5.63
C ARG A 124 -14.04 16.01 6.02
N ALA A 125 -14.50 17.18 6.49
CA ALA A 125 -13.63 18.22 7.02
C ALA A 125 -13.85 18.36 8.54
N PHE A 126 -12.75 18.27 9.28
CA PHE A 126 -12.78 18.35 10.73
C PHE A 126 -12.73 19.81 11.18
N ASN A 127 -13.55 20.15 12.17
CA ASN A 127 -13.53 21.46 12.82
C ASN A 127 -13.06 21.29 14.27
N ILE A 128 -12.39 22.32 14.82
CA ILE A 128 -11.82 22.24 16.18
C ILE A 128 -12.87 22.57 17.24
N ASN A 129 -13.64 23.62 16.96
CA ASN A 129 -14.56 24.23 17.93
C ASN A 129 -16.03 23.93 17.62
N THR A 130 -16.30 23.28 16.48
CA THR A 130 -17.65 22.98 16.00
C THR A 130 -17.71 21.55 15.50
N GLN A 131 -18.93 21.11 15.16
CA GLN A 131 -19.13 19.81 14.55
C GLN A 131 -18.37 19.70 13.22
N ASP A 132 -17.85 18.50 12.94
CA ASP A 132 -17.29 18.16 11.63
C ASP A 132 -18.29 18.43 10.51
N THR A 133 -17.80 18.90 9.37
CA THR A 133 -18.62 19.23 8.21
C THR A 133 -18.36 18.26 7.06
N LEU A 134 -19.37 18.11 6.20
CA LEU A 134 -19.22 17.45 4.91
C LEU A 134 -19.23 18.51 3.82
N ILE A 135 -18.18 18.54 3.02
CA ILE A 135 -18.04 19.46 1.88
C ILE A 135 -18.43 18.69 0.63
N ASN A 136 -19.61 18.95 0.08
CA ASN A 136 -20.08 18.30 -1.13
C ASN A 136 -19.30 18.81 -2.36
N LEU A 137 -18.80 17.90 -3.19
CA LEU A 137 -18.15 18.18 -4.45
C LEU A 137 -19.19 18.36 -5.56
N GLU A 138 -20.02 19.40 -5.41
CA GLU A 138 -21.23 19.62 -6.22
C GLU A 138 -20.99 20.43 -7.51
N ASN A 139 -19.89 21.19 -7.58
CA ASN A 139 -19.56 22.03 -8.74
C ASN A 139 -18.05 22.18 -8.94
N ASP A 140 -17.67 22.64 -10.14
CA ASP A 140 -16.27 22.75 -10.57
C ASP A 140 -15.41 23.66 -9.68
N SER A 141 -15.98 24.73 -9.12
CA SER A 141 -15.25 25.63 -8.21
C SER A 141 -14.80 24.92 -6.93
N ILE A 142 -15.63 24.02 -6.38
CA ILE A 142 -15.27 23.27 -5.17
C ILE A 142 -14.24 22.19 -5.51
N TYR A 143 -14.35 21.54 -6.68
CA TYR A 143 -13.31 20.63 -7.17
C TYR A 143 -11.96 21.34 -7.30
N ASP A 144 -11.94 22.53 -7.90
CA ASP A 144 -10.71 23.29 -8.10
C ASP A 144 -10.11 23.73 -6.75
N GLN A 145 -10.93 24.21 -5.81
CA GLN A 145 -10.47 24.51 -4.45
C GLN A 145 -9.86 23.26 -3.80
N TYR A 146 -10.53 22.12 -3.91
CA TYR A 146 -10.06 20.88 -3.32
C TYR A 146 -8.74 20.38 -3.93
N PHE A 147 -8.61 20.41 -5.25
CA PHE A 147 -7.38 20.02 -5.92
C PHE A 147 -6.24 21.01 -5.69
N ASN A 148 -6.54 22.30 -5.51
CA ASN A 148 -5.53 23.27 -5.08
C ASN A 148 -4.99 22.92 -3.68
N GLU A 149 -5.83 22.51 -2.72
CA GLU A 149 -5.36 22.07 -1.40
C GLU A 149 -4.53 20.78 -1.45
N ILE A 150 -4.87 19.83 -2.33
CA ILE A 150 -4.01 18.66 -2.59
C ILE A 150 -2.69 19.09 -3.23
N ASN A 151 -2.71 20.06 -4.15
CA ASN A 151 -1.50 20.55 -4.80
C ASN A 151 -0.58 21.30 -3.81
N ASP A 152 -1.14 22.05 -2.85
CA ASP A 152 -0.39 22.66 -1.75
C ASP A 152 0.29 21.58 -0.90
N LEU A 153 -0.41 20.50 -0.57
CA LEU A 153 0.15 19.34 0.11
C LEU A 153 1.29 18.69 -0.70
N PHE A 154 1.10 18.47 -2.00
CA PHE A 154 2.16 17.93 -2.85
C PHE A 154 3.37 18.87 -2.93
N THR A 155 3.16 20.18 -2.90
CA THR A 155 4.24 21.16 -2.85
C THR A 155 5.04 21.04 -1.55
N ILE A 156 4.38 20.89 -0.40
CA ILE A 156 5.03 20.63 0.90
C ILE A 156 5.91 19.38 0.84
N ILE A 157 5.40 18.31 0.24
CA ILE A 157 6.12 17.03 0.13
C ILE A 157 7.30 17.14 -0.84
N GLU A 158 7.11 17.85 -1.95
CA GLU A 158 8.17 18.11 -2.92
C GLU A 158 9.32 18.92 -2.32
N GLU A 159 9.01 19.94 -1.52
CA GLU A 159 10.00 20.76 -0.81
C GLU A 159 10.83 19.94 0.18
N ALA A 160 10.25 18.89 0.77
CA ALA A 160 10.98 17.94 1.60
C ALA A 160 11.82 16.93 0.77
N GLY A 161 11.73 16.97 -0.57
CA GLY A 161 12.47 16.05 -1.45
C GLY A 161 11.91 14.63 -1.46
N LEU A 162 10.59 14.51 -1.31
CA LEU A 162 9.85 13.25 -1.31
C LEU A 162 8.96 13.11 -2.56
N LYS A 163 8.61 11.88 -2.92
CA LYS A 163 7.59 11.53 -3.91
C LYS A 163 6.31 11.04 -3.24
N VAL A 164 5.20 11.01 -3.98
CA VAL A 164 3.88 10.65 -3.44
C VAL A 164 3.25 9.47 -4.17
N ILE A 165 2.81 8.46 -3.42
CA ILE A 165 1.75 7.53 -3.84
C ILE A 165 0.46 8.04 -3.18
N PHE A 166 -0.54 8.43 -3.97
CA PHE A 166 -1.75 9.06 -3.46
C PHE A 166 -2.96 8.13 -3.61
N LEU A 167 -3.61 7.77 -2.50
CA LEU A 167 -4.85 7.01 -2.54
C LEU A 167 -5.99 7.90 -3.02
N VAL A 168 -6.59 7.52 -4.14
CA VAL A 168 -7.82 8.09 -4.69
C VAL A 168 -8.86 6.99 -4.67
N LYS A 169 -9.72 6.98 -3.65
CA LYS A 169 -10.73 5.93 -3.51
C LYS A 169 -11.77 6.01 -4.63
N ILE A 170 -11.81 5.00 -5.48
CA ILE A 170 -12.82 4.87 -6.54
C ILE A 170 -13.81 3.77 -6.18
N SER A 171 -15.09 4.06 -6.34
CA SER A 171 -16.16 3.08 -6.18
C SER A 171 -16.38 2.35 -7.51
N PRO A 172 -16.43 1.02 -7.52
CA PRO A 172 -16.78 0.26 -8.73
C PRO A 172 -18.15 0.59 -9.33
N VAL A 173 -19.06 1.10 -8.52
CA VAL A 173 -20.50 1.24 -8.88
C VAL A 173 -20.98 2.68 -8.99
N THR A 174 -20.17 3.68 -8.59
CA THR A 174 -20.61 5.08 -8.49
C THR A 174 -20.00 5.93 -9.60
N GLU A 175 -20.81 6.39 -10.56
CA GLU A 175 -20.35 7.20 -11.69
C GLU A 175 -19.65 8.51 -11.28
N ASP A 176 -20.08 9.13 -10.17
CA ASP A 176 -19.44 10.34 -9.65
C ASP A 176 -17.96 10.11 -9.27
N THR A 177 -17.57 8.91 -8.86
CA THR A 177 -16.15 8.57 -8.62
C THR A 177 -15.35 8.51 -9.91
N LYS A 178 -15.95 8.12 -11.05
CA LYS A 178 -15.30 8.20 -12.36
C LYS A 178 -15.11 9.65 -12.81
N ARG A 179 -16.11 10.51 -12.59
CA ARG A 179 -15.99 11.96 -12.84
C ARG A 179 -14.86 12.56 -12.01
N PHE A 180 -14.77 12.20 -10.73
CA PHE A 180 -13.67 12.60 -9.85
C PHE A 180 -12.32 12.14 -10.41
N LEU A 181 -12.17 10.85 -10.74
CA LEU A 181 -10.92 10.29 -11.25
C LEU A 181 -10.44 10.99 -12.51
N ARG A 182 -11.36 11.30 -13.44
CA ARG A 182 -11.06 12.09 -14.65
C ARG A 182 -10.53 13.47 -14.30
N LYS A 183 -11.25 14.21 -13.45
CA LYS A 183 -10.87 15.59 -13.09
C LYS A 183 -9.52 15.60 -12.35
N PHE A 184 -9.33 14.69 -11.39
CA PHE A 184 -8.08 14.50 -10.67
C PHE A 184 -6.92 14.21 -11.63
N SER A 185 -7.07 13.22 -12.51
CA SER A 185 -6.04 12.83 -13.48
C SER A 185 -5.66 14.00 -14.38
N ASN A 186 -6.65 14.74 -14.90
CA ASN A 186 -6.40 15.89 -15.76
C ASN A 186 -5.68 17.04 -15.02
N PHE A 187 -6.07 17.31 -13.77
CA PHE A 187 -5.47 18.37 -12.95
C PHE A 187 -3.99 18.07 -12.64
N PHE A 188 -3.69 16.83 -12.23
CA PHE A 188 -2.35 16.43 -11.79
C PHE A 188 -1.46 15.81 -12.88
N ARG A 189 -1.88 15.81 -14.16
CA ARG A 189 -1.16 15.17 -15.28
C ARG A 189 0.32 15.56 -15.41
N ASN A 190 0.67 16.78 -15.00
CA ASN A 190 2.02 17.33 -15.08
C ASN A 190 2.73 17.42 -13.72
N ASN A 191 2.07 17.06 -12.62
CA ASN A 191 2.69 17.11 -11.29
C ASN A 191 3.68 15.93 -11.15
N THR A 192 4.98 16.24 -11.05
CA THR A 192 6.06 15.25 -11.01
C THR A 192 6.38 14.74 -9.61
N THR A 193 5.76 15.32 -8.57
CA THR A 193 5.81 14.83 -7.19
C THR A 193 4.95 13.59 -7.02
N LEU A 194 3.80 13.56 -7.69
CA LEU A 194 2.94 12.38 -7.77
C LEU A 194 3.60 11.26 -8.59
N LEU A 195 4.06 10.22 -7.89
CA LEU A 195 4.64 8.99 -8.44
C LEU A 195 3.53 8.11 -9.03
N ALA A 196 2.53 7.78 -8.22
CA ALA A 196 1.43 6.90 -8.59
C ALA A 196 0.13 7.29 -7.91
N VAL A 197 -0.98 6.86 -8.52
CA VAL A 197 -2.29 6.82 -7.90
C VAL A 197 -2.58 5.40 -7.46
N ASP A 198 -2.87 5.23 -6.18
CA ASP A 198 -3.49 4.02 -5.63
C ASP A 198 -5.01 4.20 -5.73
N VAL A 199 -5.70 3.39 -6.53
CA VAL A 199 -7.12 3.64 -6.84
C VAL A 199 -8.10 2.94 -5.89
N PHE A 200 -7.61 1.99 -5.09
CA PHE A 200 -8.43 1.27 -4.11
C PHE A 200 -7.52 0.64 -3.05
N ASN A 201 -7.77 0.99 -1.78
CA ASN A 201 -7.18 0.33 -0.63
C ASN A 201 -7.95 -0.95 -0.26
N GLU A 202 -7.22 -2.06 -0.15
CA GLU A 202 -7.61 -3.36 0.42
C GLU A 202 -9.03 -3.83 0.04
N PRO A 203 -9.26 -4.12 -1.26
CA PRO A 203 -10.56 -4.58 -1.72
C PRO A 203 -11.12 -5.78 -0.94
N LEU A 204 -10.27 -6.67 -0.40
CA LEU A 204 -10.70 -7.77 0.47
C LEU A 204 -11.68 -7.31 1.58
N TYR A 205 -11.40 -6.17 2.20
CA TYR A 205 -12.21 -5.63 3.29
C TYR A 205 -13.28 -4.65 2.82
N PHE A 206 -12.96 -3.83 1.81
CA PHE A 206 -13.77 -2.66 1.45
C PHE A 206 -14.64 -2.82 0.20
N ASP A 207 -14.42 -3.86 -0.62
CA ASP A 207 -15.24 -4.12 -1.80
C ASP A 207 -16.44 -5.04 -1.48
N LYS A 208 -17.63 -4.45 -1.50
CA LYS A 208 -18.92 -5.13 -1.26
C LYS A 208 -19.96 -4.72 -2.31
N PRO A 209 -20.87 -5.62 -2.74
CA PRO A 209 -20.88 -7.07 -2.47
C PRO A 209 -19.73 -7.80 -3.19
N GLU A 210 -19.62 -9.12 -2.98
CA GLU A 210 -18.61 -9.92 -3.68
C GLU A 210 -18.77 -9.86 -5.21
N LYS A 211 -17.64 -9.79 -5.90
CA LYS A 211 -17.47 -9.68 -7.35
C LYS A 211 -16.62 -10.83 -7.86
N GLU A 212 -16.97 -11.31 -9.05
CA GLU A 212 -16.21 -12.30 -9.78
C GLU A 212 -14.95 -11.69 -10.40
N LYS A 213 -13.91 -12.51 -10.63
CA LYS A 213 -12.64 -12.06 -11.21
C LYS A 213 -12.81 -11.32 -12.55
N LYS A 214 -13.78 -11.74 -13.39
CA LYS A 214 -14.07 -11.07 -14.67
C LYS A 214 -14.56 -9.63 -14.48
N GLU A 215 -15.42 -9.43 -13.49
CA GLU A 215 -15.97 -8.11 -13.19
C GLU A 215 -14.85 -7.19 -12.69
N VAL A 216 -14.01 -7.67 -11.76
CA VAL A 216 -12.84 -6.93 -11.27
C VAL A 216 -11.90 -6.55 -12.42
N TYR A 217 -11.60 -7.50 -13.32
CA TYR A 217 -10.77 -7.24 -14.50
C TYR A 217 -11.33 -6.09 -15.36
N ASP A 218 -12.64 -6.06 -15.63
CA ASP A 218 -13.26 -5.02 -16.44
C ASP A 218 -13.26 -3.65 -15.73
N ILE A 219 -13.56 -3.64 -14.42
CA ILE A 219 -13.57 -2.42 -13.59
C ILE A 219 -12.19 -1.76 -13.60
N VAL A 220 -11.14 -2.53 -13.28
CA VAL A 220 -9.78 -1.99 -13.15
C VAL A 220 -9.25 -1.52 -14.50
N LYS A 221 -9.59 -2.24 -15.58
CA LYS A 221 -9.26 -1.83 -16.95
C LYS A 221 -9.91 -0.50 -17.33
N ASP A 222 -11.16 -0.26 -16.93
CA ASP A 222 -11.85 1.01 -17.16
C ASP A 222 -11.21 2.16 -16.37
N TRP A 223 -10.84 1.92 -15.11
CA TRP A 223 -10.12 2.89 -14.28
C TRP A 223 -8.76 3.27 -14.88
N ARG A 224 -7.94 2.27 -15.25
CA ARG A 224 -6.65 2.52 -15.89
C ARG A 224 -6.82 3.28 -17.20
N LYS A 225 -7.75 2.84 -18.06
CA LYS A 225 -8.05 3.53 -19.33
C LYS A 225 -8.39 5.00 -19.09
N THR A 226 -9.22 5.28 -18.10
CA THR A 226 -9.59 6.66 -17.71
C THR A 226 -8.36 7.47 -17.32
N ILE A 227 -7.52 6.95 -16.41
CA ILE A 227 -6.30 7.66 -15.98
C ILE A 227 -5.37 7.91 -17.16
N LYS A 228 -5.08 6.89 -17.98
CA LYS A 228 -4.14 7.01 -19.10
C LYS A 228 -4.64 7.94 -20.21
N MET A 229 -5.95 8.13 -20.35
CA MET A 229 -6.52 9.11 -21.28
C MET A 229 -6.20 10.56 -20.89
N TYR A 230 -6.20 10.88 -19.60
CA TYR A 230 -6.01 12.26 -19.10
C TYR A 230 -4.60 12.54 -18.56
N ALA A 231 -3.90 11.49 -18.11
CA ALA A 231 -2.56 11.53 -17.54
C ALA A 231 -1.76 10.28 -17.96
N PRO A 232 -1.33 10.17 -19.23
CA PRO A 232 -0.69 8.96 -19.77
C PRO A 232 0.58 8.54 -19.02
N ASN A 233 1.28 9.49 -18.43
CA ASN A 233 2.53 9.27 -17.70
C ASN A 233 2.34 8.94 -16.21
N LEU A 234 1.11 8.99 -15.68
CA LEU A 234 0.83 8.73 -14.27
C LEU A 234 0.74 7.23 -14.02
N LEU A 235 1.49 6.72 -13.04
CA LEU A 235 1.45 5.30 -12.69
C LEU A 235 0.20 4.99 -11.86
N VAL A 236 -0.33 3.78 -12.03
CA VAL A 236 -1.54 3.28 -11.38
C VAL A 236 -1.22 2.02 -10.59
N THR A 237 -1.69 1.94 -9.35
CA THR A 237 -1.61 0.75 -8.49
C THR A 237 -2.92 0.54 -7.74
N ILE A 238 -3.04 -0.61 -7.09
CA ILE A 238 -4.09 -0.96 -6.13
C ILE A 238 -3.40 -1.54 -4.89
N GLY A 239 -3.80 -1.08 -3.70
CA GLY A 239 -3.42 -1.66 -2.41
C GLY A 239 -4.17 -2.97 -2.16
N LEU A 240 -3.50 -4.11 -2.24
CA LEU A 240 -4.04 -5.45 -2.00
C LEU A 240 -3.65 -5.92 -0.61
N GLU A 241 -4.57 -6.52 0.15
CA GLU A 241 -4.27 -7.01 1.51
C GLU A 241 -3.11 -8.02 1.52
N GLY A 242 -3.14 -9.02 0.66
CA GLY A 242 -2.13 -10.08 0.66
C GLY A 242 -2.45 -11.19 -0.31
N ILE A 243 -1.96 -12.41 -0.03
CA ILE A 243 -2.15 -13.54 -0.95
C ILE A 243 -3.62 -13.94 -1.13
N ARG A 244 -4.48 -13.59 -0.16
CA ARG A 244 -5.93 -13.89 -0.18
C ARG A 244 -6.67 -13.16 -1.29
N GLU A 245 -6.11 -12.05 -1.80
CA GLU A 245 -6.69 -11.30 -2.90
C GLU A 245 -6.76 -12.14 -4.19
N VAL A 246 -5.98 -13.22 -4.29
CA VAL A 246 -6.05 -14.19 -5.40
C VAL A 246 -7.45 -14.76 -5.62
N PHE A 247 -8.34 -14.78 -4.62
CA PHE A 247 -9.70 -15.29 -4.81
C PHE A 247 -10.58 -14.40 -5.67
N ARG A 248 -10.28 -13.09 -5.74
CA ARG A 248 -11.15 -12.09 -6.40
C ARG A 248 -10.35 -10.99 -7.09
N TRP A 249 -9.57 -10.23 -6.35
CA TRP A 249 -8.69 -9.17 -6.85
C TRP A 249 -7.30 -9.72 -7.19
N ASP A 250 -7.28 -10.75 -8.03
CA ASP A 250 -6.07 -11.49 -8.39
C ASP A 250 -5.00 -10.56 -8.98
N PRO A 251 -3.80 -10.48 -8.38
CA PRO A 251 -2.76 -9.51 -8.76
C PRO A 251 -2.34 -9.64 -10.23
N THR A 252 -2.49 -10.83 -10.83
CA THR A 252 -2.11 -11.06 -12.22
C THR A 252 -3.15 -10.52 -13.22
N ILE A 253 -4.41 -10.35 -12.83
CA ILE A 253 -5.47 -9.85 -13.73
C ILE A 253 -5.67 -8.33 -13.64
N LEU A 254 -5.25 -7.68 -12.56
CA LEU A 254 -5.46 -6.23 -12.39
C LEU A 254 -4.69 -5.44 -13.45
N ASP A 255 -5.37 -4.64 -14.27
CA ASP A 255 -4.72 -3.77 -15.25
C ASP A 255 -4.14 -2.53 -14.55
N VAL A 256 -2.94 -2.66 -13.99
CA VAL A 256 -2.21 -1.64 -13.23
C VAL A 256 -0.71 -1.68 -13.59
N ASP A 257 0.03 -0.62 -13.29
CA ASP A 257 1.47 -0.55 -13.59
C ASP A 257 2.29 -1.41 -12.62
N PHE A 258 1.88 -1.48 -11.34
CA PHE A 258 2.48 -2.33 -10.32
C PHE A 258 1.43 -2.71 -9.26
N ILE A 259 1.74 -3.72 -8.44
CA ILE A 259 0.91 -4.16 -7.30
C ILE A 259 1.48 -3.62 -5.99
N SER A 260 0.61 -3.24 -5.05
CA SER A 260 0.99 -2.77 -3.72
C SER A 260 0.41 -3.71 -2.67
N TYR A 261 1.21 -4.59 -2.07
CA TYR A 261 0.72 -5.58 -1.07
C TYR A 261 0.78 -5.05 0.36
N HIS A 262 -0.23 -5.37 1.17
CA HIS A 262 -0.44 -4.85 2.52
C HIS A 262 -0.40 -5.95 3.61
N PRO A 263 0.59 -6.86 3.62
CA PRO A 263 0.58 -7.98 4.54
C PRO A 263 0.85 -7.51 5.98
N TYR A 264 0.00 -7.94 6.90
CA TYR A 264 0.21 -7.75 8.34
C TYR A 264 0.40 -9.09 9.04
N GLU A 265 1.29 -9.13 10.04
CA GLU A 265 1.65 -10.37 10.71
C GLU A 265 0.61 -10.73 11.77
N TYR A 266 -0.10 -11.85 11.54
CA TYR A 266 -0.97 -12.49 12.54
C TYR A 266 -0.38 -13.80 13.05
N GLU A 267 0.50 -14.42 12.25
CA GLU A 267 1.25 -15.62 12.60
C GLU A 267 2.75 -15.41 12.37
N PRO A 268 3.64 -16.03 13.17
CA PRO A 268 5.08 -15.84 13.04
C PRO A 268 5.60 -16.10 11.62
N GLU A 269 6.36 -15.14 11.09
CA GLU A 269 6.98 -15.15 9.76
C GLU A 269 5.99 -15.23 8.58
N GLN A 270 4.68 -15.07 8.82
CA GLN A 270 3.63 -15.05 7.79
C GLN A 270 3.99 -14.07 6.68
N VAL A 271 4.34 -12.82 7.05
CA VAL A 271 4.62 -11.75 6.09
C VAL A 271 5.79 -12.11 5.17
N ARG A 272 6.85 -12.74 5.69
CA ARG A 272 8.00 -13.13 4.86
C ARG A 272 7.70 -14.29 3.93
N ASN A 273 6.85 -15.22 4.35
CA ASN A 273 6.34 -16.29 3.50
C ASN A 273 5.42 -15.74 2.40
N GLU A 274 4.55 -14.78 2.72
CA GLU A 274 3.76 -14.10 1.71
C GLU A 274 4.64 -13.32 0.72
N ILE A 275 5.70 -12.64 1.19
CA ILE A 275 6.69 -12.00 0.32
C ILE A 275 7.36 -13.00 -0.63
N TYR A 276 7.70 -14.20 -0.14
CA TYR A 276 8.24 -15.27 -0.99
C TYR A 276 7.21 -15.69 -2.06
N TRP A 277 5.93 -15.83 -1.68
CA TRP A 277 4.86 -16.11 -2.64
C TRP A 277 4.74 -14.99 -3.69
N TYR A 278 4.76 -13.71 -3.29
CA TYR A 278 4.68 -12.58 -4.24
C TYR A 278 5.81 -12.64 -5.26
N GLY A 279 7.05 -12.86 -4.81
CA GLY A 279 8.22 -12.97 -5.67
C GLY A 279 8.17 -14.12 -6.68
N LYS A 280 7.42 -15.19 -6.37
CA LYS A 280 7.29 -16.36 -7.23
C LYS A 280 6.08 -16.31 -8.18
N TYR A 281 4.96 -15.77 -7.74
CA TYR A 281 3.68 -15.88 -8.47
C TYR A 281 3.10 -14.53 -8.96
N THR A 282 3.74 -13.41 -8.64
CA THR A 282 3.33 -12.09 -9.15
C THR A 282 4.15 -11.72 -10.36
N GLU A 283 3.51 -11.68 -11.53
CA GLU A 283 4.20 -11.38 -12.80
C GLU A 283 4.41 -9.87 -13.05
N LYS A 284 3.72 -9.02 -12.30
CA LYS A 284 3.86 -7.57 -12.39
C LYS A 284 4.93 -7.09 -11.40
N PRO A 285 5.57 -5.93 -11.66
CA PRO A 285 6.30 -5.22 -10.62
C PRO A 285 5.40 -5.04 -9.39
N TRP A 286 5.97 -5.21 -8.21
CA TRP A 286 5.22 -5.12 -6.97
C TRP A 286 6.04 -4.47 -5.87
N ILE A 287 5.35 -3.85 -4.92
CA ILE A 287 5.92 -3.27 -3.71
C ILE A 287 5.20 -3.84 -2.50
N ILE A 288 5.83 -3.74 -1.33
CA ILE A 288 5.05 -3.68 -0.09
C ILE A 288 4.52 -2.26 0.05
N GLY A 289 3.20 -2.11 0.10
CA GLY A 289 2.47 -0.85 0.26
C GLY A 289 2.14 -0.51 1.69
N GLU A 290 1.92 -1.53 2.50
CA GLU A 290 1.74 -1.44 3.94
C GLU A 290 2.26 -2.72 4.60
N THR A 291 2.92 -2.58 5.74
CA THR A 291 3.18 -3.70 6.64
C THR A 291 3.67 -3.14 7.97
N ALA A 292 3.42 -3.86 9.05
CA ALA A 292 3.92 -3.53 10.38
C ALA A 292 3.65 -4.68 11.35
N ILE A 293 4.25 -4.56 12.53
CA ILE A 293 3.76 -5.19 13.75
C ILE A 293 3.56 -4.13 14.83
N PRO A 294 2.56 -4.26 15.72
CA PRO A 294 2.39 -3.34 16.84
C PRO A 294 3.55 -3.50 17.82
N ALA A 295 4.07 -2.40 18.37
CA ALA A 295 5.01 -2.47 19.48
C ALA A 295 4.88 -1.25 20.39
N ASN A 296 4.67 -1.52 21.67
CA ASN A 296 4.55 -0.54 22.76
C ASN A 296 5.57 -0.79 23.89
N ASN A 297 6.51 -1.72 23.68
CA ASN A 297 7.52 -2.13 24.66
C ASN A 297 6.97 -2.81 25.92
N ASP A 298 5.74 -3.33 25.84
CA ASP A 298 5.12 -4.18 26.85
C ASP A 298 4.94 -5.60 26.31
N SER A 299 3.91 -5.84 25.48
CA SER A 299 3.67 -7.17 24.90
C SER A 299 4.60 -7.49 23.73
N ILE A 300 4.91 -6.48 22.90
CA ILE A 300 5.85 -6.56 21.79
C ILE A 300 6.89 -5.45 21.96
N THR A 301 8.16 -5.82 21.93
CA THR A 301 9.29 -4.90 22.12
C THR A 301 9.54 -4.07 20.86
N TYR A 302 10.09 -2.87 21.04
CA TYR A 302 10.56 -2.08 19.89
C TYR A 302 11.68 -2.77 19.11
N GLU A 303 12.45 -3.63 19.78
CA GLU A 303 13.48 -4.44 19.13
C GLU A 303 12.87 -5.50 18.21
N ALA A 304 11.76 -6.14 18.61
CA ALA A 304 11.03 -7.05 17.73
C ALA A 304 10.50 -6.33 16.49
N GLN A 305 9.95 -5.13 16.66
CA GLN A 305 9.49 -4.29 15.54
C GLN A 305 10.63 -3.89 14.60
N ARG A 306 11.80 -3.54 15.15
CA ARG A 306 13.02 -3.25 14.37
C ARG A 306 13.47 -4.48 13.57
N ILE A 307 13.54 -5.66 14.20
CA ILE A 307 13.92 -6.91 13.53
C ILE A 307 12.92 -7.27 12.42
N PHE A 308 11.62 -7.10 12.67
CA PHE A 308 10.58 -7.32 11.67
C PHE A 308 10.75 -6.39 10.46
N ALA A 309 10.94 -5.09 10.69
CA ALA A 309 11.18 -4.11 9.63
C ALA A 309 12.40 -4.49 8.79
N LYS A 310 13.52 -4.82 9.44
CA LYS A 310 14.74 -5.26 8.75
C LYS A 310 14.50 -6.48 7.87
N LYS A 311 13.97 -7.57 8.47
CA LYS A 311 13.81 -8.84 7.75
C LYS A 311 12.84 -8.72 6.58
N THR A 312 11.74 -7.98 6.73
CA THR A 312 10.75 -7.81 5.66
C THR A 312 11.27 -6.90 4.56
N LEU A 313 11.97 -5.81 4.89
CA LEU A 313 12.61 -4.93 3.91
C LEU A 313 13.64 -5.68 3.05
N GLU A 314 14.52 -6.47 3.67
CA GLU A 314 15.52 -7.30 2.98
C GLU A 314 14.84 -8.40 2.14
N GLN A 315 13.86 -9.11 2.70
CA GLN A 315 13.12 -10.16 1.99
C GLN A 315 12.41 -9.59 0.76
N THR A 316 11.76 -8.42 0.87
CA THR A 316 11.08 -7.77 -0.25
C THR A 316 12.04 -7.53 -1.41
N TYR A 317 13.20 -6.91 -1.14
CA TYR A 317 14.20 -6.66 -2.17
C TYR A 317 14.72 -7.95 -2.82
N ASN A 318 15.06 -8.95 -1.99
CA ASN A 318 15.62 -10.23 -2.43
C ASN A 318 14.61 -11.05 -3.25
N CYS A 319 13.32 -10.96 -2.93
CA CYS A 319 12.23 -11.58 -3.68
C CYS A 319 11.78 -10.77 -4.91
N GLY A 320 12.47 -9.67 -5.22
CA GLY A 320 12.24 -8.91 -6.45
C GLY A 320 11.17 -7.84 -6.36
N GLY A 321 10.71 -7.52 -5.15
CA GLY A 321 9.93 -6.30 -4.91
C GLY A 321 10.73 -5.07 -5.32
N VAL A 322 10.06 -4.08 -5.88
CA VAL A 322 10.66 -2.87 -6.46
C VAL A 322 10.44 -1.63 -5.59
N GLY A 323 9.91 -1.82 -4.38
CA GLY A 323 9.67 -0.78 -3.38
C GLY A 323 9.13 -1.39 -2.09
N TYR A 324 9.19 -0.63 -1.00
CA TYR A 324 8.72 -1.04 0.32
C TYR A 324 8.13 0.16 1.06
N SER A 325 7.06 -0.07 1.81
CA SER A 325 6.34 0.96 2.54
C SER A 325 5.97 0.48 3.93
N TRP A 326 6.29 1.28 4.95
CA TRP A 326 5.97 0.99 6.35
C TRP A 326 4.62 1.58 6.73
N TRP A 327 3.82 0.82 7.47
CA TRP A 327 2.65 1.35 8.17
C TRP A 327 3.01 1.58 9.64
N GLN A 328 3.04 2.79 10.17
CA GLN A 328 2.73 4.09 9.57
C GLN A 328 3.59 5.19 10.20
N TYR A 329 3.32 6.46 9.89
CA TYR A 329 4.10 7.60 10.37
C TYR A 329 4.17 7.69 11.90
N LYS A 330 3.04 7.49 12.58
CA LYS A 330 2.97 7.61 14.03
C LYS A 330 1.98 6.61 14.58
N ASP A 331 2.19 6.23 15.83
CA ASP A 331 1.23 5.43 16.57
C ASP A 331 -0.17 6.05 16.48
N VAL A 332 -1.18 5.24 16.78
CA VAL A 332 -2.58 5.62 16.88
C VAL A 332 -3.21 4.83 18.03
N ASP A 333 -4.36 5.29 18.53
CA ASP A 333 -5.23 4.52 19.42
C ASP A 333 -6.62 4.41 18.80
N TRP A 334 -6.86 3.29 18.14
CA TRP A 334 -8.16 2.89 17.61
C TRP A 334 -8.81 1.82 18.49
N HIS A 335 -8.33 1.70 19.75
CA HIS A 335 -8.79 0.72 20.73
C HIS A 335 -8.71 -0.73 20.23
N LYS A 336 -7.75 -1.01 19.36
CA LYS A 336 -7.45 -2.34 18.82
C LYS A 336 -5.94 -2.52 18.78
N TYR A 337 -5.39 -3.34 19.68
CA TYR A 337 -3.94 -3.48 19.85
C TYR A 337 -3.20 -3.74 18.53
N HIS A 338 -3.73 -4.66 17.70
CA HIS A 338 -3.09 -5.01 16.43
C HIS A 338 -3.07 -3.85 15.42
N ALA A 339 -4.00 -2.89 15.51
CA ALA A 339 -3.99 -1.70 14.66
C ALA A 339 -3.29 -0.48 15.31
N ASN A 340 -2.98 -0.58 16.61
CA ASN A 340 -2.29 0.45 17.39
C ASN A 340 -0.78 0.22 17.35
N PHE A 341 -0.01 1.23 17.74
CA PHE A 341 1.43 1.09 18.02
C PHE A 341 2.35 0.65 16.85
N MET A 342 1.87 0.74 15.61
CA MET A 342 2.61 0.40 14.39
C MET A 342 3.51 1.54 13.89
N GLY A 343 3.41 2.74 14.48
CA GLY A 343 4.09 3.93 14.02
C GLY A 343 5.60 3.89 14.14
N ILE A 344 6.30 4.62 13.26
CA ILE A 344 7.73 4.93 13.42
C ILE A 344 7.98 5.98 14.50
N LEU A 345 7.01 6.83 14.80
CA LEU A 345 6.98 7.68 15.99
C LEU A 345 6.02 7.09 17.03
N SER A 346 6.42 7.15 18.30
CA SER A 346 5.54 6.90 19.43
C SER A 346 4.55 8.06 19.63
N TRP A 347 3.56 7.82 20.49
CA TRP A 347 2.60 8.81 20.92
C TRP A 347 3.09 9.83 21.94
N GLU A 348 4.32 9.70 22.42
CA GLU A 348 4.84 10.48 23.54
C GLU A 348 6.14 11.18 23.20
N GLY A 349 6.42 12.28 23.88
CA GLY A 349 7.65 13.05 23.73
C GLY A 349 7.66 13.96 22.51
N GLN A 350 8.85 14.39 22.14
CA GLN A 350 9.08 15.40 21.11
C GLN A 350 10.39 15.10 20.39
N THR A 351 10.37 15.23 19.07
CA THR A 351 11.52 15.07 18.19
C THR A 351 11.80 16.41 17.51
N LEU A 352 13.07 16.76 17.35
CA LEU A 352 13.49 17.92 16.57
C LEU A 352 14.04 17.45 15.22
N THR A 353 13.65 18.13 14.14
CA THR A 353 14.30 17.97 12.83
C THR A 353 15.71 18.55 12.86
N ALA A 354 16.51 18.29 11.82
CA ALA A 354 17.84 18.89 11.66
C ALA A 354 17.79 20.44 11.69
N ASN A 355 16.68 21.02 11.25
CA ASN A 355 16.43 22.47 11.26
C ASN A 355 15.80 22.98 12.57
N LYS A 356 15.72 22.13 13.60
CA LYS A 356 15.11 22.41 14.91
C LYS A 356 13.60 22.70 14.84
N ASP A 357 12.93 22.26 13.78
CA ASP A 357 11.46 22.22 13.76
C ASP A 357 11.00 21.13 14.73
N SER A 358 9.96 21.42 15.52
CA SER A 358 9.43 20.48 16.50
C SER A 358 8.37 19.55 15.87
N VAL A 359 8.48 18.26 16.16
CA VAL A 359 7.48 17.24 15.84
C VAL A 359 7.09 16.52 17.12
N TYR A 360 5.79 16.32 17.34
CA TYR A 360 5.30 15.59 18.50
C TYR A 360 5.47 14.07 18.30
N GLY A 361 5.98 13.36 19.32
CA GLY A 361 6.30 11.93 19.29
C GLY A 361 7.82 11.66 19.32
N THR A 362 8.19 10.47 19.78
CA THR A 362 9.58 10.02 19.89
C THR A 362 9.87 8.99 18.79
N ILE A 363 10.99 9.13 18.09
CA ILE A 363 11.42 8.17 17.07
C ILE A 363 11.66 6.79 17.71
N LYS A 364 11.01 5.76 17.17
CA LYS A 364 11.24 4.37 17.61
C LYS A 364 12.52 3.79 16.98
N PRO A 365 13.15 2.80 17.64
CA PRO A 365 14.36 2.11 17.14
C PRO A 365 14.28 1.59 15.70
N LEU A 366 13.10 1.18 15.23
CA LEU A 366 12.88 0.71 13.85
C LEU A 366 13.31 1.72 12.80
N ALA A 367 13.27 3.02 13.11
CA ALA A 367 13.64 4.08 12.19
C ALA A 367 15.11 3.98 11.71
N ASN A 368 15.97 3.36 12.52
CA ASN A 368 17.36 3.14 12.14
C ASN A 368 17.51 2.18 10.96
N GLU A 369 16.56 1.26 10.74
CA GLU A 369 16.60 0.37 9.58
C GLU A 369 16.39 1.15 8.29
N PHE A 370 15.42 2.07 8.26
CA PHE A 370 15.14 2.91 7.09
C PHE A 370 16.20 3.97 6.87
N LYS A 371 16.68 4.63 7.93
CA LYS A 371 17.70 5.68 7.84
C LYS A 371 19.02 5.17 7.25
N ASN A 372 19.39 3.94 7.58
CA ASN A 372 20.63 3.32 7.11
C ASN A 372 20.43 2.42 5.88
N TYR A 373 19.21 2.32 5.36
CA TYR A 373 18.93 1.45 4.23
C TYR A 373 19.55 2.00 2.95
N ASN A 374 20.54 1.28 2.45
CA ASN A 374 21.07 1.47 1.11
C ASN A 374 20.60 0.30 0.27
N VAL A 375 19.85 0.60 -0.79
CA VAL A 375 19.34 -0.41 -1.72
C VAL A 375 20.53 -1.26 -2.21
N PRO A 376 20.55 -2.57 -1.92
CA PRO A 376 21.72 -3.38 -2.25
C PRO A 376 21.97 -3.41 -3.76
N THR A 377 23.22 -3.38 -4.20
CA THR A 377 23.55 -3.50 -5.63
C THR A 377 23.41 -4.93 -6.17
N LYS A 378 23.36 -5.91 -5.27
CA LYS A 378 23.19 -7.34 -5.57
C LYS A 378 22.05 -7.89 -4.71
N LYS A 379 21.24 -8.75 -5.29
CA LYS A 379 20.20 -9.49 -4.58
C LYS A 379 20.83 -10.71 -3.91
N ASP A 380 20.45 -10.95 -2.66
CA ASP A 380 20.65 -12.26 -2.02
C ASP A 380 19.49 -13.20 -2.41
N SER A 381 19.44 -14.40 -1.82
CA SER A 381 18.37 -15.36 -2.08
C SER A 381 17.03 -14.90 -1.50
N CYS A 382 15.96 -15.04 -2.29
CA CYS A 382 14.60 -15.00 -1.77
C CYS A 382 14.36 -16.25 -0.91
N ILE A 383 14.25 -16.07 0.41
CA ILE A 383 14.23 -17.17 1.37
C ILE A 383 12.82 -17.79 1.43
N CYS A 384 12.71 -19.09 1.17
CA CYS A 384 11.56 -19.89 1.53
C CYS A 384 11.76 -20.41 2.96
N LEU A 385 10.87 -20.08 3.90
CA LEU A 385 11.01 -20.52 5.30
C LEU A 385 10.40 -21.91 5.49
N ASP A 386 10.85 -22.62 6.53
CA ASP A 386 10.41 -24.00 6.79
C ASP A 386 8.89 -24.12 7.02
N ASN A 387 8.26 -23.07 7.56
CA ASN A 387 6.82 -23.00 7.79
C ASN A 387 6.01 -22.49 6.58
N TYR A 388 6.62 -22.33 5.39
CA TYR A 388 5.96 -21.73 4.21
C TYR A 388 4.64 -22.41 3.81
N TYR A 389 4.53 -23.73 4.00
CA TYR A 389 3.30 -24.46 3.67
C TYR A 389 2.29 -24.54 4.82
N ASN A 390 2.66 -24.14 6.04
CA ASN A 390 1.75 -24.08 7.19
C ASN A 390 2.31 -23.09 8.20
N TYR A 391 1.78 -21.87 8.20
CA TYR A 391 2.19 -20.84 9.14
C TYR A 391 1.75 -21.22 10.56
N SER A 392 0.54 -21.76 10.66
CA SER A 392 -0.02 -22.27 11.90
C SER A 392 0.63 -23.60 12.26
N ASN A 393 1.06 -23.73 13.52
CA ASN A 393 1.49 -25.00 14.10
C ASN A 393 0.29 -25.76 14.72
N GLY A 394 -0.92 -25.51 14.22
CA GLY A 394 -2.16 -26.11 14.73
C GLY A 394 -2.16 -27.63 14.59
N LYS A 395 -2.80 -28.33 15.54
CA LYS A 395 -2.91 -29.80 15.52
C LYS A 395 -4.31 -30.30 15.86
N GLU A 396 -5.29 -29.42 15.92
CA GLU A 396 -6.66 -29.78 16.31
C GLU A 396 -7.49 -30.26 15.13
N PHE A 397 -7.21 -29.74 13.94
CA PHE A 397 -7.91 -30.14 12.73
C PHE A 397 -7.01 -30.00 11.51
N ARG A 398 -7.27 -30.80 10.48
CA ARG A 398 -6.51 -30.78 9.24
C ARG A 398 -7.41 -30.93 8.02
N ILE A 399 -7.16 -30.14 6.98
CA ILE A 399 -7.64 -30.44 5.63
C ILE A 399 -6.46 -30.72 4.70
N VAL A 400 -6.64 -31.70 3.82
CA VAL A 400 -5.65 -32.06 2.78
C VAL A 400 -6.35 -32.18 1.43
N GLY A 401 -5.58 -32.04 0.35
CA GLY A 401 -6.09 -32.24 -1.00
C GLY A 401 -5.04 -31.97 -2.05
N THR A 402 -5.48 -31.90 -3.31
CA THR A 402 -4.64 -31.56 -4.46
C THR A 402 -5.38 -30.60 -5.39
N ILE A 403 -4.72 -29.51 -5.78
CA ILE A 403 -5.26 -28.57 -6.77
C ILE A 403 -4.70 -28.87 -8.15
N LEU A 404 -5.60 -29.05 -9.11
CA LEU A 404 -5.28 -29.37 -10.50
C LEU A 404 -5.87 -28.32 -11.44
N ASN A 405 -5.24 -28.13 -12.59
CA ASN A 405 -5.78 -27.34 -13.69
C ASN A 405 -6.75 -28.17 -14.56
N GLU A 406 -7.30 -27.56 -15.61
CA GLU A 406 -8.26 -28.22 -16.48
C GLU A 406 -7.69 -29.41 -17.30
N GLN A 407 -6.37 -29.51 -17.44
CA GLN A 407 -5.67 -30.66 -18.03
C GLN A 407 -5.16 -31.68 -16.99
N GLN A 408 -5.69 -31.66 -15.76
CA GLN A 408 -5.28 -32.56 -14.66
C GLN A 408 -3.81 -32.40 -14.24
N LYS A 409 -3.17 -31.27 -14.57
CA LYS A 409 -1.81 -30.96 -14.11
C LYS A 409 -1.85 -30.27 -12.75
N PRO A 410 -0.92 -30.59 -11.84
CA PRO A 410 -0.84 -29.92 -10.56
C PRO A 410 -0.54 -28.43 -10.71
N ILE A 411 -1.12 -27.62 -9.83
CA ILE A 411 -0.85 -26.19 -9.73
C ILE A 411 -0.04 -25.95 -8.44
N GLU A 412 1.20 -25.50 -8.59
CA GLU A 412 2.01 -24.98 -7.48
C GLU A 412 1.56 -23.55 -7.14
N GLY A 413 1.56 -23.18 -5.86
CA GLY A 413 1.27 -21.80 -5.45
C GLY A 413 -0.21 -21.45 -5.34
N ALA A 414 -1.12 -22.40 -5.54
CA ALA A 414 -2.54 -22.18 -5.29
C ALA A 414 -2.76 -21.92 -3.80
N VAL A 415 -3.62 -20.97 -3.47
CA VAL A 415 -3.92 -20.57 -2.08
C VAL A 415 -5.19 -21.28 -1.64
N ILE A 416 -5.17 -21.84 -0.43
CA ILE A 416 -6.33 -22.46 0.22
C ILE A 416 -6.56 -21.70 1.52
N LEU A 417 -7.79 -21.25 1.76
CA LEU A 417 -8.21 -20.59 3.00
C LEU A 417 -9.42 -21.35 3.56
N ALA A 418 -9.42 -21.60 4.87
CA ALA A 418 -10.52 -22.28 5.55
C ALA A 418 -10.92 -21.56 6.83
N TRP A 419 -12.20 -21.65 7.19
CA TRP A 419 -12.80 -20.97 8.33
C TRP A 419 -13.49 -21.92 9.30
N ASN A 420 -13.67 -21.45 10.53
CA ASN A 420 -14.62 -22.04 11.46
C ASN A 420 -16.08 -21.78 11.03
N GLU A 421 -17.03 -22.42 11.69
CA GLU A 421 -18.48 -22.37 11.41
C GLU A 421 -19.05 -20.95 11.26
N ASN A 422 -18.55 -20.02 12.07
CA ASN A 422 -19.10 -18.66 12.16
C ASN A 422 -18.32 -17.62 11.35
N TRP A 423 -17.39 -18.04 10.48
CA TRP A 423 -16.55 -17.14 9.66
C TRP A 423 -15.71 -16.13 10.46
N THR A 424 -15.42 -16.43 11.73
CA THR A 424 -14.71 -15.50 12.64
C THR A 424 -13.21 -15.73 12.67
N HIS A 425 -12.74 -16.94 12.36
CA HIS A 425 -11.32 -17.27 12.32
C HIS A 425 -10.99 -18.01 11.04
N SER A 426 -9.82 -17.74 10.48
CA SER A 426 -9.39 -18.34 9.22
C SER A 426 -7.89 -18.64 9.19
N TYR A 427 -7.51 -19.76 8.60
CA TYR A 427 -6.12 -20.12 8.29
C TYR A 427 -5.97 -20.38 6.80
N HIS A 428 -4.78 -20.11 6.26
CA HIS A 428 -4.48 -20.42 4.87
C HIS A 428 -3.16 -21.15 4.69
N THR A 429 -3.06 -21.86 3.57
CA THR A 429 -1.89 -22.60 3.10
C THR A 429 -1.74 -22.40 1.60
N ILE A 430 -0.64 -22.91 1.06
CA ILE A 430 -0.26 -22.86 -0.34
C ILE A 430 0.07 -24.27 -0.83
N THR A 431 -0.23 -24.59 -2.10
CA THR A 431 0.14 -25.87 -2.69
C THR A 431 1.63 -26.02 -2.99
N LYS A 432 2.12 -27.25 -2.85
CA LYS A 432 3.45 -27.71 -3.28
C LYS A 432 3.51 -27.90 -4.80
N ALA A 433 4.70 -28.21 -5.31
CA ALA A 433 4.94 -28.41 -6.75
C ALA A 433 4.10 -29.53 -7.37
N ASP A 434 3.73 -30.54 -6.59
CA ASP A 434 2.83 -31.63 -6.98
C ASP A 434 1.34 -31.29 -6.82
N GLY A 435 1.02 -30.03 -6.51
CA GLY A 435 -0.33 -29.52 -6.30
C GLY A 435 -0.94 -29.92 -4.96
N SER A 436 -0.25 -30.71 -4.13
CA SER A 436 -0.75 -31.12 -2.83
C SER A 436 -0.70 -29.96 -1.82
N PHE A 437 -1.64 -29.96 -0.88
CA PHE A 437 -1.61 -29.07 0.27
C PHE A 437 -2.02 -29.80 1.55
N GLU A 438 -1.57 -29.23 2.66
CA GLU A 438 -2.02 -29.54 4.01
C GLU A 438 -2.29 -28.22 4.69
N LEU A 439 -3.49 -28.02 5.23
CA LEU A 439 -3.82 -26.87 6.07
C LEU A 439 -4.12 -27.37 7.48
N LEU A 440 -3.35 -26.84 8.43
CA LEU A 440 -3.51 -27.11 9.84
C LEU A 440 -4.35 -26.02 10.53
N GLY A 441 -5.19 -26.45 11.49
CA GLY A 441 -6.05 -25.58 12.28
C GLY A 441 -5.95 -25.86 13.77
N THR A 442 -6.22 -24.81 14.56
CA THR A 442 -6.47 -24.87 16.01
C THR A 442 -7.96 -24.93 16.33
N TYR A 443 -8.78 -25.31 15.36
CA TYR A 443 -10.23 -25.52 15.48
C TYR A 443 -10.73 -26.27 14.23
N PRO A 444 -11.91 -26.91 14.28
CA PRO A 444 -12.52 -27.54 13.12
C PRO A 444 -12.88 -26.55 12.01
N PHE A 445 -12.61 -26.93 10.76
CA PHE A 445 -12.98 -26.12 9.59
C PHE A 445 -14.34 -26.55 9.04
N TYR A 446 -15.18 -25.56 8.74
CA TYR A 446 -16.53 -25.73 8.20
C TYR A 446 -16.66 -25.21 6.77
N HIS A 447 -15.79 -24.29 6.37
CA HIS A 447 -15.82 -23.65 5.05
C HIS A 447 -14.43 -23.58 4.48
N TRP A 448 -14.31 -23.66 3.15
CA TRP A 448 -13.04 -23.47 2.46
C TRP A 448 -13.22 -22.79 1.11
N ILE A 449 -12.17 -22.13 0.65
CA ILE A 449 -12.04 -21.54 -0.68
C ILE A 449 -10.64 -21.81 -1.22
N THR A 450 -10.51 -21.96 -2.53
CA THR A 450 -9.20 -22.02 -3.19
C THR A 450 -9.22 -21.34 -4.55
N SER A 451 -8.07 -20.80 -4.93
CA SER A 451 -7.79 -20.27 -6.26
C SER A 451 -6.28 -20.24 -6.48
N ALA A 452 -5.88 -20.01 -7.73
CA ALA A 452 -4.52 -19.71 -8.12
C ALA A 452 -4.51 -18.48 -9.02
N VAL A 453 -3.36 -17.85 -9.17
CA VAL A 453 -3.20 -16.75 -10.11
C VAL A 453 -3.66 -17.16 -11.51
N LYS A 454 -4.45 -16.31 -12.17
CA LYS A 454 -5.06 -16.56 -13.50
C LYS A 454 -6.05 -17.73 -13.57
N HIS A 455 -6.49 -18.28 -12.45
CA HIS A 455 -7.45 -19.39 -12.42
C HIS A 455 -8.77 -18.97 -11.75
N SER A 456 -9.82 -19.77 -11.95
CA SER A 456 -11.10 -19.63 -11.29
C SER A 456 -10.98 -19.84 -9.77
N THR A 457 -12.05 -19.48 -9.07
CA THR A 457 -12.18 -19.67 -7.62
C THR A 457 -13.27 -20.70 -7.36
N ILE A 458 -13.00 -21.67 -6.50
CA ILE A 458 -13.99 -22.64 -6.04
C ILE A 458 -14.03 -22.63 -4.51
N ARG A 459 -15.20 -22.91 -3.94
CA ARG A 459 -15.43 -22.93 -2.50
C ARG A 459 -16.41 -24.04 -2.14
N GLY A 460 -16.42 -24.44 -0.89
CA GLY A 460 -17.36 -25.42 -0.38
C GLY A 460 -17.39 -25.48 1.13
N ASP A 461 -18.31 -26.31 1.63
CA ASP A 461 -18.49 -26.57 3.04
C ASP A 461 -17.94 -27.95 3.42
N ILE A 462 -17.63 -28.09 4.70
CA ILE A 462 -17.09 -29.29 5.32
C ILE A 462 -17.96 -29.60 6.53
N ASN A 463 -18.27 -30.89 6.74
CA ASN A 463 -18.81 -31.36 8.00
C ASN A 463 -17.66 -31.97 8.84
N PRO A 464 -17.18 -31.30 9.90
CA PRO A 464 -16.09 -31.81 10.72
C PRO A 464 -16.31 -33.19 11.34
N ASP A 465 -17.56 -33.60 11.57
CA ASP A 465 -17.89 -34.90 12.16
C ASP A 465 -17.55 -36.07 11.22
N THR A 466 -17.31 -35.77 9.94
CA THR A 466 -16.88 -36.76 8.93
C THR A 466 -15.35 -36.95 8.90
N ALA A 467 -14.61 -36.20 9.72
CA ALA A 467 -13.16 -36.28 9.79
C ALA A 467 -12.70 -37.67 10.24
N ARG A 468 -11.64 -38.17 9.59
CA ARG A 468 -10.96 -39.40 9.99
C ARG A 468 -9.68 -39.05 10.71
N VAL A 469 -9.38 -39.74 11.81
CA VAL A 469 -8.12 -39.54 12.52
C VAL A 469 -6.99 -40.11 11.67
N ALA A 470 -6.12 -39.24 11.18
CA ALA A 470 -4.88 -39.61 10.52
C ALA A 470 -3.73 -38.92 11.27
N THR A 471 -2.67 -39.66 11.60
CA THR A 471 -1.53 -39.14 12.38
C THR A 471 -1.94 -38.37 13.64
N HIS A 472 -2.95 -38.86 14.37
CA HIS A 472 -3.53 -38.25 15.57
C HIS A 472 -4.26 -36.90 15.39
N ILE A 473 -4.50 -36.46 14.14
CA ILE A 473 -5.22 -35.22 13.85
C ILE A 473 -6.51 -35.56 13.08
N PRO A 474 -7.70 -35.10 13.53
CA PRO A 474 -8.92 -35.16 12.73
C PRO A 474 -8.69 -34.54 11.35
N THR A 475 -8.84 -35.35 10.31
CA THR A 475 -8.46 -34.97 8.94
C THR A 475 -9.62 -35.15 7.97
N ILE A 476 -9.85 -34.13 7.15
CA ILE A 476 -10.73 -34.21 5.98
C ILE A 476 -9.90 -34.10 4.70
N ASN A 477 -10.10 -35.04 3.80
CA ASN A 477 -9.47 -35.05 2.49
C ASN A 477 -10.47 -34.53 1.46
N LEU A 478 -10.19 -33.36 0.90
CA LEU A 478 -10.99 -32.73 -0.16
C LEU A 478 -10.80 -33.39 -1.54
N GLY A 479 -9.87 -34.33 -1.64
CA GLY A 479 -9.57 -35.05 -2.86
C GLY A 479 -8.86 -34.17 -3.90
N LYS A 480 -9.21 -34.38 -5.17
CA LYS A 480 -8.70 -33.61 -6.30
C LYS A 480 -9.67 -32.50 -6.63
N LEU A 481 -9.23 -31.26 -6.46
CA LEU A 481 -9.99 -30.06 -6.75
C LEU A 481 -9.48 -29.46 -8.06
N LYS A 482 -10.40 -29.11 -8.96
CA LYS A 482 -10.07 -28.54 -10.27
C LYS A 482 -10.43 -27.06 -10.30
N VAL A 483 -9.47 -26.22 -10.64
CA VAL A 483 -9.67 -24.81 -11.02
C VAL A 483 -9.32 -24.62 -12.49
N GLU A 484 -9.94 -23.65 -13.15
CA GLU A 484 -9.86 -23.47 -14.59
C GLU A 484 -9.13 -22.17 -14.93
N TYR A 485 -8.26 -22.19 -15.95
CA TYR A 485 -7.66 -20.96 -16.45
C TYR A 485 -8.73 -19.95 -16.88
N LEU A 486 -8.56 -18.68 -16.51
CA LEU A 486 -9.55 -17.64 -16.78
C LEU A 486 -9.62 -17.31 -18.28
N PRO A 487 -10.76 -17.56 -18.96
CA PRO A 487 -10.85 -17.49 -20.43
C PRO A 487 -10.75 -16.06 -20.99
N PHE A 488 -10.94 -15.03 -20.15
CA PHE A 488 -10.87 -13.63 -20.55
C PHE A 488 -9.46 -13.03 -20.51
N ILE A 489 -8.50 -13.74 -19.92
CA ILE A 489 -7.08 -13.40 -19.99
C ILE A 489 -6.60 -13.91 -21.36
N LYS A 490 -6.62 -13.02 -22.36
CA LYS A 490 -6.13 -13.36 -23.71
C LYS A 490 -4.71 -13.91 -23.61
N LYS A 491 -4.43 -15.01 -24.33
CA LYS A 491 -3.07 -15.52 -24.53
C LYS A 491 -2.26 -14.60 -25.41
#